data_AF-A0A933WM47-F1
#
_entry.id   AF-A0A933WM47-F1
#
_cell.length_a   1.000
_cell.length_b   1.000
_cell.length_c   1.000
_cell.angle_alpha   90.00
_cell.angle_beta   90.00
_cell.angle_gamma   90.00
#
_symmetry.space_group_name_H-M   'P 1'
#
loop_
_entity.id
_entity.type
_entity.pdbx_description
1 polymer ?
#
loop_
_entity_poly.entity_id
_entity_poly.type
_entity_poly.pdbx_seq_one_letter_code
_entity_poly.pdbx_strand_id
1 'polypeptide(L)'
;MVVAIEAGDPNVKIFGDNKAVIGTLNPGESKKAVFSIAVTQRYSGAEALPVVFSIDEERKRFSLRPDIRLALNKEAPEIKVVKVEAKETPIVKVGNVEDINIIPSLLASQKVIGDNDIAVIIGIERYQGIPKSDYSYGDAKLVKGYLTALGFKERNIEFIADERATQSSIKKTVETWLPNRIKSDSKVVIYYYGHGAPEPKTGDAYIVPFDGDPNYLEDTGYSLKR
;
A
#
# COMPACT_ATOMS: atom_id res chain seq x y z
N MET A 1 21.51 14.74 -3.95
CA MET A 1 20.67 15.96 -3.79
C MET A 1 21.54 17.20 -3.91
N VAL A 2 21.03 18.24 -4.57
CA VAL A 2 21.69 19.52 -4.76
C VAL A 2 20.75 20.62 -4.27
N VAL A 3 21.27 21.60 -3.54
CA VAL A 3 20.54 22.81 -3.16
C VAL A 3 21.09 23.95 -3.99
N ALA A 4 20.22 24.73 -4.64
CA ALA A 4 20.61 25.90 -5.40
C ALA A 4 19.93 27.16 -4.87
N ILE A 5 20.57 28.29 -5.14
CA ILE A 5 20.07 29.62 -4.82
C ILE A 5 20.14 30.51 -6.07
N GLU A 6 19.08 31.27 -6.31
CA GLU A 6 18.99 32.19 -7.43
C GLU A 6 18.53 33.57 -6.95
N ALA A 7 19.21 34.61 -7.43
CA ALA A 7 18.84 35.99 -7.16
C ALA A 7 17.91 36.50 -8.27
N GLY A 8 16.76 37.03 -7.88
CA GLY A 8 15.75 37.60 -8.78
C GLY A 8 15.94 39.09 -9.09
N ASP A 9 16.97 39.74 -8.53
CA ASP A 9 17.29 41.15 -8.77
C ASP A 9 18.80 41.35 -8.98
N PRO A 10 19.24 42.13 -10.00
CA PRO A 10 20.66 42.36 -10.28
C PRO A 10 21.43 43.07 -9.16
N ASN A 11 20.74 43.75 -8.24
CA ASN A 11 21.32 44.40 -7.07
C ASN A 11 21.45 43.46 -5.86
N VAL A 12 21.01 42.20 -5.97
CA VAL A 12 21.22 41.12 -5.02
C VAL A 12 22.24 40.15 -5.60
N LYS A 13 23.42 40.06 -4.99
CA LYS A 13 24.53 39.23 -5.47
C LYS A 13 24.73 38.02 -4.56
N ILE A 14 24.84 36.84 -5.16
CA ILE A 14 25.28 35.62 -4.47
C ILE A 14 26.81 35.58 -4.55
N PHE A 15 27.46 35.34 -3.42
CA PHE A 15 28.91 35.19 -3.32
C PHE A 15 29.29 33.72 -3.22
N GLY A 16 30.23 33.31 -4.07
CA GLY A 16 30.68 31.92 -4.16
C GLY A 16 29.75 31.06 -5.02
N ASP A 17 29.70 29.76 -4.72
CA ASP A 17 28.89 28.81 -5.48
C ASP A 17 27.41 29.01 -5.19
N ASN A 18 26.62 29.13 -6.27
CA ASN A 18 25.16 29.19 -6.19
C ASN A 18 24.51 27.80 -6.04
N LYS A 19 25.31 26.75 -5.92
CA LYS A 19 24.88 25.35 -5.76
C LYS A 19 25.73 24.65 -4.71
N ALA A 20 25.07 23.94 -3.80
CA ALA A 20 25.68 23.09 -2.80
C ALA A 20 25.27 21.63 -3.04
N VAL A 21 26.24 20.75 -3.27
CA VAL A 21 26.00 19.31 -3.41
C VAL A 21 25.95 18.68 -2.02
N ILE A 22 24.77 18.18 -1.63
CA ILE A 22 24.52 17.61 -0.30
C ILE A 22 24.61 16.07 -0.31
N GLY A 23 24.53 15.46 -1.49
CA GLY A 23 24.63 14.00 -1.66
C GLY A 23 23.36 13.27 -1.20
N THR A 24 23.53 12.08 -0.64
CA THR A 24 22.44 11.26 -0.06
C THR A 24 22.14 11.71 1.37
N LEU A 25 20.87 11.71 1.76
CA LEU A 25 20.42 12.03 3.11
C LEU A 25 19.73 10.79 3.68
N ASN A 26 20.28 10.21 4.75
CA ASN A 26 19.67 9.06 5.42
C ASN A 26 18.47 9.49 6.29
N PRO A 27 17.55 8.58 6.65
CA PRO A 27 16.46 8.90 7.56
C PRO A 27 16.96 9.47 8.89
N GLY A 28 16.48 10.66 9.26
CA GLY A 28 16.89 11.38 10.47
C GLY A 28 18.21 12.17 10.35
N GLU A 29 18.94 12.02 9.24
CA GLU A 29 20.15 12.79 8.99
C GLU A 29 19.81 14.23 8.59
N SER A 30 20.54 15.20 9.12
CA SER A 30 20.44 16.60 8.74
C SER A 30 21.75 17.06 8.13
N LYS A 31 21.68 17.74 6.98
CA LYS A 31 22.84 18.34 6.32
C LYS A 31 22.62 19.83 6.09
N LYS A 32 23.70 20.60 6.16
CA LYS A 32 23.69 22.07 6.08
C LYS A 32 24.25 22.53 4.73
N ALA A 33 23.49 23.37 4.02
CA ALA A 33 23.96 24.17 2.90
C ALA A 33 24.12 25.62 3.38
N VAL A 34 25.18 26.30 2.99
CA VAL A 34 25.43 27.71 3.36
C VAL A 34 25.62 28.52 2.09
N PHE A 35 24.88 29.61 1.99
CA PHE A 35 24.96 30.55 0.88
C PHE A 35 25.19 31.94 1.43
N SER A 36 26.09 32.68 0.79
CA SER A 36 26.40 34.06 1.14
C SER A 36 25.78 34.99 0.11
N ILE A 37 25.04 36.00 0.58
CA ILE A 37 24.34 36.95 -0.27
C ILE A 37 24.74 38.35 0.19
N ALA A 38 24.95 39.27 -0.75
CA ALA A 38 25.03 40.69 -0.44
C ALA A 38 24.05 41.49 -1.27
N VAL A 39 23.55 42.55 -0.67
CA VAL A 39 22.59 43.48 -1.26
C VAL A 39 23.32 44.80 -1.45
N THR A 40 23.29 45.35 -2.65
CA THR A 40 23.94 46.65 -2.91
C THR A 40 23.10 47.80 -2.39
N GLN A 41 23.73 48.93 -2.08
CA GLN A 41 23.04 50.17 -1.67
C GLN A 41 22.09 50.75 -2.73
N ARG A 42 22.12 50.21 -3.96
CA ARG A 42 21.25 50.60 -5.08
C ARG A 42 19.95 49.81 -5.13
N TYR A 43 19.81 48.78 -4.29
CA TYR A 43 18.58 48.00 -4.21
C TYR A 43 17.47 48.86 -3.59
N SER A 44 16.45 49.16 -4.38
CA SER A 44 15.25 49.90 -3.97
C SER A 44 13.99 49.02 -3.99
N GLY A 45 14.15 47.70 -4.02
CA GLY A 45 13.05 46.73 -4.10
C GLY A 45 12.32 46.50 -2.79
N ALA A 46 11.47 45.47 -2.76
CA ALA A 46 10.64 45.14 -1.61
C ALA A 46 11.47 44.82 -0.35
N GLU A 47 10.86 44.98 0.83
CA GLU A 47 11.51 44.62 2.11
C GLU A 47 12.00 43.17 2.14
N ALA A 48 11.30 42.26 1.45
CA ALA A 48 11.71 40.88 1.25
C ALA A 48 12.58 40.74 -0.01
N LEU A 49 13.79 40.22 0.18
CA LEU A 49 14.74 39.96 -0.90
C LEU A 49 14.17 38.90 -1.87
N PRO A 50 14.21 39.15 -3.19
CA PRO A 50 13.74 38.21 -4.20
C PRO A 50 14.80 37.13 -4.41
N VAL A 51 14.93 36.21 -3.46
CA VAL A 51 15.87 35.10 -3.51
C VAL A 51 15.06 33.80 -3.52
N VAL A 52 15.36 32.92 -4.47
CA VAL A 52 14.68 31.64 -4.62
C VAL A 52 15.65 30.52 -4.30
N PHE A 53 15.18 29.56 -3.50
CA PHE A 53 15.92 28.33 -3.21
C PHE A 53 15.25 27.16 -3.94
N SER A 54 16.07 26.27 -4.50
CA SER A 54 15.60 24.98 -5.02
C SER A 54 16.37 23.83 -4.39
N ILE A 55 15.66 22.75 -4.11
CA ILE A 55 16.24 21.49 -3.69
C ILE A 55 15.93 20.48 -4.78
N ASP A 56 16.97 20.00 -5.44
CA ASP A 56 16.87 19.10 -6.58
C ASP A 56 17.43 17.71 -6.22
N GLU A 57 16.57 16.71 -6.38
CA GLU A 57 16.92 15.30 -6.29
C GLU A 57 17.33 14.78 -7.68
N GLU A 58 18.21 13.78 -7.73
CA GLU A 58 18.65 13.14 -8.98
C GLU A 58 17.47 12.64 -9.84
N ARG A 59 16.45 12.05 -9.19
CA ARG A 59 15.25 11.54 -9.87
C ARG A 59 14.11 12.55 -9.98
N LYS A 60 14.29 13.79 -9.51
CA LYS A 60 13.32 14.91 -9.53
C LYS A 60 11.93 14.65 -8.91
N ARG A 61 11.64 13.48 -8.34
CA ARG A 61 10.31 13.13 -7.80
C ARG A 61 9.96 13.93 -6.55
N PHE A 62 10.97 14.24 -5.72
CA PHE A 62 10.80 14.97 -4.47
C PHE A 62 11.57 16.31 -4.46
N SER A 63 11.77 16.92 -5.63
CA SER A 63 12.33 18.27 -5.70
C SER A 63 11.38 19.27 -5.02
N LEU A 64 11.93 20.20 -4.27
CA LEU A 64 11.18 21.18 -3.47
C LEU A 64 11.66 22.60 -3.75
N ARG A 65 10.75 23.56 -3.65
CA ARG A 65 11.03 24.99 -3.72
C ARG A 65 10.48 25.67 -2.47
N PRO A 66 11.27 25.77 -1.40
CA PRO A 66 10.80 26.41 -0.17
C PRO A 66 10.61 27.92 -0.37
N ASP A 67 9.49 28.46 0.12
CA ASP A 67 9.26 29.91 0.20
C ASP A 67 10.00 30.46 1.44
N ILE A 68 11.21 30.97 1.24
CA ILE A 68 12.03 31.60 2.29
C ILE A 68 12.09 33.09 2.02
N ARG A 69 11.53 33.89 2.94
CA ARG A 69 11.52 35.35 2.83
C ARG A 69 12.59 35.94 3.72
N LEU A 70 13.63 36.51 3.11
CA LEU A 70 14.71 37.20 3.80
C LEU A 70 14.40 38.70 3.81
N ALA A 71 14.09 39.27 4.98
CA ALA A 71 13.81 40.69 5.10
C ALA A 71 15.09 41.50 5.42
N LEU A 72 15.29 42.63 4.74
CA LEU A 72 16.35 43.59 5.07
C LEU A 72 16.05 44.27 6.42
N ASN A 73 17.09 44.47 7.24
CA ASN A 73 17.02 45.18 8.53
C ASN A 73 16.02 44.62 9.56
N LYS A 74 15.57 43.38 9.40
CA LYS A 74 14.89 42.62 10.46
C LYS A 74 15.86 41.56 10.94
N GLU A 75 15.96 41.40 12.26
CA GLU A 75 16.70 40.27 12.83
C GLU A 75 16.21 38.99 12.17
N ALA A 76 17.15 38.13 11.75
CA ALA A 76 16.79 36.84 11.20
C ALA A 76 15.83 36.19 12.21
N PRO A 77 14.63 35.72 11.78
CA PRO A 77 13.72 35.08 12.71
C PRO A 77 14.51 34.01 13.44
N GLU A 78 14.41 33.97 14.77
CA GLU A 78 14.96 32.86 15.54
C GLU A 78 14.58 31.59 14.80
N ILE A 79 15.58 30.73 14.57
CA ILE A 79 15.35 29.42 13.97
C ILE A 79 14.38 28.73 14.92
N LYS A 80 13.07 28.87 14.67
CA LYS A 80 12.06 27.98 15.19
C LYS A 80 12.36 26.70 14.46
N VAL A 81 13.24 25.92 15.08
CA VAL A 81 13.35 24.50 14.82
C VAL A 81 11.91 24.04 15.01
N VAL A 82 11.19 23.89 13.90
CA VAL A 82 10.03 23.02 13.87
C VAL A 82 10.66 21.68 14.13
N LYS A 83 10.79 21.35 15.41
CA LYS A 83 11.01 20.01 15.89
C LYS A 83 9.74 19.33 15.39
N VAL A 84 9.81 18.83 14.17
CA VAL A 84 9.03 17.67 13.82
C VAL A 84 9.62 16.62 14.75
N GLU A 85 9.10 16.59 15.98
CA GLU A 85 9.20 15.38 16.75
C GLU A 85 8.63 14.35 15.81
N ALA A 86 9.49 13.47 15.33
CA ALA A 86 9.03 12.19 14.87
C ALA A 86 8.21 11.70 16.05
N LYS A 87 6.88 11.80 15.94
CA LYS A 87 6.03 10.88 16.66
C LYS A 87 6.54 9.58 16.12
N GLU A 88 7.38 8.91 16.91
CA GLU A 88 7.88 7.60 16.57
C GLU A 88 6.61 6.86 16.20
N THR A 89 6.40 6.62 14.89
CA THR A 89 5.59 5.49 14.50
C THR A 89 6.28 4.39 15.28
N PRO A 90 5.61 3.80 16.29
CA PRO A 90 6.24 2.75 17.04
C PRO A 90 6.83 1.85 15.98
N ILE A 91 8.14 1.58 16.08
CA ILE A 91 8.74 0.55 15.28
C ILE A 91 7.79 -0.61 15.53
N VAL A 92 6.96 -0.93 14.55
CA VAL A 92 6.23 -2.18 14.58
C VAL A 92 7.41 -3.12 14.58
N LYS A 93 7.75 -3.65 15.76
CA LYS A 93 8.57 -4.83 15.85
C LYS A 93 7.75 -5.81 15.04
N VAL A 94 8.07 -5.89 13.75
CA VAL A 94 7.66 -6.99 12.94
C VAL A 94 8.49 -8.11 13.52
N GLY A 95 7.99 -8.70 14.61
CA GLY A 95 8.63 -9.83 15.25
C GLY A 95 8.80 -10.87 14.17
N ASN A 96 10.03 -11.38 14.01
CA ASN A 96 10.42 -12.38 13.01
C ASN A 96 9.40 -12.59 11.88
N VAL A 97 9.46 -11.74 10.85
CA VAL A 97 8.56 -11.82 9.69
C VAL A 97 8.81 -13.05 8.80
N GLU A 98 9.64 -13.98 9.25
CA GLU A 98 10.03 -15.15 8.49
C GLU A 98 8.99 -16.27 8.56
N ASP A 99 8.05 -16.23 9.50
CA ASP A 99 6.97 -17.22 9.60
C ASP A 99 5.68 -16.68 8.98
N ILE A 100 5.28 -17.26 7.85
CA ILE A 100 4.02 -16.97 7.15
C ILE A 100 2.79 -17.18 8.03
N ASN A 101 2.88 -17.97 9.10
CA ASN A 101 1.78 -18.21 10.02
C ASN A 101 1.53 -17.04 10.99
N ILE A 102 2.44 -16.06 11.03
CA ILE A 102 2.30 -14.86 11.87
C ILE A 102 1.67 -13.75 11.03
N ILE A 103 0.38 -13.52 11.26
CA ILE A 103 -0.36 -12.44 10.60
C ILE A 103 0.17 -11.09 11.10
N PRO A 104 0.65 -10.20 10.20
CA PRO A 104 1.23 -8.92 10.61
C PRO A 104 0.15 -7.96 11.10
N SER A 105 0.50 -7.13 12.10
CA SER A 105 -0.32 -6.00 12.51
C SER A 105 0.01 -4.78 11.66
N LEU A 106 -0.92 -4.37 10.79
CA LEU A 106 -0.75 -3.20 9.92
C LEU A 106 -1.32 -1.93 10.55
N LEU A 107 -0.60 -0.81 10.41
CA LEU A 107 -1.08 0.51 10.81
C LEU A 107 -2.24 0.94 9.89
N ALA A 108 -3.12 1.84 10.38
CA ALA A 108 -4.25 2.32 9.58
C ALA A 108 -3.83 2.97 8.24
N SER A 109 -2.68 3.65 8.22
CA SER A 109 -2.09 4.24 7.00
C SER A 109 -1.54 3.21 6.01
N GLN A 110 -1.38 1.96 6.42
CA GLN A 110 -0.89 0.86 5.59
C GLN A 110 -2.04 -0.01 5.04
N LYS A 111 -3.28 0.23 5.47
CA LYS A 111 -4.45 -0.46 4.94
C LYS A 111 -4.75 0.03 3.54
N VAL A 112 -4.72 -0.88 2.57
CA VAL A 112 -4.88 -0.59 1.14
C VAL A 112 -6.32 -0.87 0.66
N ILE A 113 -7.16 -1.34 1.57
CA ILE A 113 -8.50 -1.88 1.34
C ILE A 113 -9.56 -0.88 1.80
N GLY A 114 -10.57 -0.67 0.97
CA GLY A 114 -11.72 0.20 1.23
C GLY A 114 -12.85 -0.48 1.99
N ASP A 115 -13.79 0.33 2.46
CA ASP A 115 -14.93 -0.11 3.28
C ASP A 115 -15.92 -1.05 2.56
N ASN A 116 -15.91 -1.00 1.22
CA ASN A 116 -16.79 -1.74 0.33
C ASN A 116 -16.10 -2.99 -0.27
N ASP A 117 -14.84 -3.22 0.04
CA ASP A 117 -14.10 -4.36 -0.52
C ASP A 117 -14.56 -5.66 0.11
N ILE A 118 -14.67 -6.71 -0.71
CA ILE A 118 -15.28 -7.99 -0.37
C ILE A 118 -14.33 -9.13 -0.69
N ALA A 119 -14.31 -10.14 0.18
CA ALA A 119 -13.56 -11.36 -0.03
C ALA A 119 -14.45 -12.60 0.04
N VAL A 120 -14.20 -13.55 -0.84
CA VAL A 120 -14.73 -14.92 -0.78
C VAL A 120 -13.54 -15.86 -0.61
N ILE A 121 -13.57 -16.68 0.43
CA ILE A 121 -12.48 -17.58 0.77
C ILE A 121 -13.07 -18.98 0.89
N ILE A 122 -12.54 -19.89 0.08
CA ILE A 122 -13.00 -21.28 -0.04
C ILE A 122 -11.80 -22.18 0.23
N GLY A 123 -11.86 -22.99 1.29
CA GLY A 123 -10.80 -23.94 1.65
C GLY A 123 -11.37 -25.33 1.93
N ILE A 124 -11.04 -26.32 1.11
CA ILE A 124 -11.60 -27.67 1.23
C ILE A 124 -10.46 -28.65 1.43
N GLU A 125 -10.28 -29.12 2.65
CA GLU A 125 -9.24 -30.09 3.00
C GLU A 125 -9.83 -31.49 3.12
N ARG A 126 -10.95 -31.62 3.86
CA ARG A 126 -11.60 -32.91 4.11
C ARG A 126 -12.83 -33.05 3.22
N TYR A 127 -12.68 -33.74 2.12
CA TYR A 127 -13.76 -34.04 1.17
C TYR A 127 -14.61 -35.23 1.63
N GLN A 128 -15.87 -35.28 1.18
CA GLN A 128 -16.79 -36.35 1.55
C GLN A 128 -16.42 -37.70 0.91
N GLY A 129 -15.97 -37.70 -0.35
CA GLY A 129 -15.80 -38.92 -1.15
C GLY A 129 -14.44 -39.08 -1.86
N ILE A 130 -13.52 -38.13 -1.69
CA ILE A 130 -12.21 -38.12 -2.36
C ILE A 130 -11.08 -37.85 -1.36
N PRO A 131 -9.80 -38.12 -1.73
CA PRO A 131 -8.67 -37.89 -0.84
C PRO A 131 -8.59 -36.44 -0.35
N LYS A 132 -8.03 -36.26 0.85
CA LYS A 132 -7.81 -34.93 1.42
C LYS A 132 -6.88 -34.06 0.56
N SER A 133 -7.10 -32.75 0.58
CA SER A 133 -6.20 -31.74 0.03
C SER A 133 -5.46 -31.08 1.19
N ASP A 134 -4.29 -31.62 1.55
CA ASP A 134 -3.54 -31.21 2.75
C ASP A 134 -3.34 -29.69 2.83
N TYR A 135 -3.48 -29.15 4.04
CA TYR A 135 -3.29 -27.74 4.38
C TYR A 135 -4.33 -26.75 3.80
N SER A 136 -5.25 -27.20 2.93
CA SER A 136 -6.22 -26.32 2.27
C SER A 136 -7.09 -25.53 3.26
N TYR A 137 -7.47 -26.14 4.39
CA TYR A 137 -8.23 -25.46 5.44
C TYR A 137 -7.35 -24.45 6.20
N GLY A 138 -6.13 -24.87 6.55
CA GLY A 138 -5.16 -24.04 7.28
C GLY A 138 -4.80 -22.78 6.52
N ASP A 139 -4.47 -22.93 5.23
CA ASP A 139 -4.07 -21.83 4.36
C ASP A 139 -5.24 -20.87 4.09
N ALA A 140 -6.46 -21.40 3.87
CA ALA A 140 -7.65 -20.55 3.74
C ALA A 140 -7.90 -19.71 5.00
N LYS A 141 -7.73 -20.30 6.19
CA LYS A 141 -7.83 -19.59 7.47
C LYS A 141 -6.73 -18.53 7.62
N LEU A 142 -5.51 -18.84 7.18
CA LEU A 142 -4.39 -17.91 7.21
C LEU A 142 -4.65 -16.71 6.30
N VAL A 143 -5.10 -16.94 5.06
CA VAL A 143 -5.48 -15.90 4.10
C VAL A 143 -6.60 -15.01 4.66
N LYS A 144 -7.61 -15.58 5.33
CA LYS A 144 -8.62 -14.79 6.03
C LYS A 144 -8.01 -13.83 7.05
N GLY A 145 -7.02 -14.31 7.81
CA GLY A 145 -6.25 -13.50 8.75
C GLY A 145 -5.52 -12.33 8.09
N TYR A 146 -4.80 -12.60 6.99
CA TYR A 146 -4.13 -11.56 6.21
C TYR A 146 -5.09 -10.52 5.63
N LEU A 147 -6.22 -10.94 5.07
CA LEU A 147 -7.22 -10.01 4.53
C LEU A 147 -7.81 -9.12 5.64
N THR A 148 -8.05 -9.68 6.82
CA THR A 148 -8.49 -8.92 7.99
C THR A 148 -7.43 -7.88 8.40
N ALA A 149 -6.16 -8.26 8.43
CA ALA A 149 -5.05 -7.34 8.73
C ALA A 149 -4.92 -6.22 7.70
N LEU A 150 -5.12 -6.53 6.41
CA LEU A 150 -5.14 -5.56 5.30
C LEU A 150 -6.30 -4.57 5.35
N GLY A 151 -7.31 -4.83 6.18
CA GLY A 151 -8.42 -3.91 6.45
C GLY A 151 -9.78 -4.38 5.97
N PHE A 152 -9.91 -5.59 5.42
CA PHE A 152 -11.23 -6.15 5.12
C PHE A 152 -12.06 -6.25 6.40
N LYS A 153 -13.31 -5.77 6.33
CA LYS A 153 -14.26 -5.91 7.43
C LYS A 153 -14.73 -7.36 7.45
N GLU A 154 -14.77 -7.98 8.63
CA GLU A 154 -15.19 -9.39 8.78
C GLU A 154 -16.53 -9.70 8.09
N ARG A 155 -17.49 -8.78 8.17
CA ARG A 155 -18.81 -8.90 7.50
C ARG A 155 -18.77 -8.90 5.96
N ASN A 156 -17.65 -8.50 5.37
CA ASN A 156 -17.38 -8.49 3.94
C ASN A 156 -16.53 -9.72 3.52
N ILE A 157 -16.21 -10.64 4.44
CA ILE A 157 -15.49 -11.87 4.16
C ILE A 157 -16.46 -13.05 4.28
N GLU A 158 -16.80 -13.68 3.16
CA GLU A 158 -17.49 -14.98 3.19
C GLU A 158 -16.42 -16.08 3.24
N PHE A 159 -16.41 -16.84 4.33
CA PHE A 159 -15.49 -17.98 4.52
C PHE A 159 -16.29 -19.27 4.55
N ILE A 160 -16.12 -20.11 3.53
CA ILE A 160 -16.73 -21.44 3.45
C ILE A 160 -15.62 -22.49 3.36
N ALA A 161 -15.70 -23.53 4.18
CA ALA A 161 -14.66 -24.53 4.27
C ALA A 161 -15.19 -25.91 4.60
N ASP A 162 -14.47 -26.94 4.14
CA ASP A 162 -14.82 -28.36 4.29
C ASP A 162 -16.32 -28.62 4.04
N GLU A 163 -17.04 -29.23 4.98
CA GLU A 163 -18.47 -29.58 4.91
C GLU A 163 -19.41 -28.41 4.56
N ARG A 164 -18.96 -27.16 4.72
CA ARG A 164 -19.74 -25.95 4.35
C ARG A 164 -19.52 -25.51 2.90
N ALA A 165 -18.50 -26.03 2.23
CA ALA A 165 -18.13 -25.71 0.85
C ALA A 165 -18.75 -26.73 -0.14
N THR A 166 -20.05 -27.00 0.03
CA THR A 166 -20.83 -27.80 -0.92
C THR A 166 -21.01 -27.08 -2.25
N GLN A 167 -21.37 -27.81 -3.31
CA GLN A 167 -21.64 -27.25 -4.63
C GLN A 167 -22.68 -26.12 -4.57
N SER A 168 -23.77 -26.36 -3.85
CA SER A 168 -24.84 -25.38 -3.63
C SER A 168 -24.36 -24.15 -2.85
N SER A 169 -23.50 -24.34 -1.85
CA SER A 169 -22.94 -23.25 -1.05
C SER A 169 -22.00 -22.38 -1.87
N ILE A 170 -21.07 -22.98 -2.63
CA ILE A 170 -20.16 -22.26 -3.54
C ILE A 170 -20.97 -21.48 -4.57
N LYS A 171 -21.94 -22.12 -5.22
CA LYS A 171 -22.83 -21.49 -6.20
C LYS A 171 -23.57 -20.30 -5.60
N LYS A 172 -24.26 -20.49 -4.47
CA LYS A 172 -24.97 -19.42 -3.74
C LYS A 172 -24.02 -18.27 -3.40
N THR A 173 -22.80 -18.58 -2.95
CA THR A 173 -21.83 -17.56 -2.56
C THR A 173 -21.36 -16.73 -3.76
N VAL A 174 -20.95 -17.38 -4.85
CA VAL A 174 -20.38 -16.70 -6.01
C VAL A 174 -21.45 -16.05 -6.89
N GLU A 175 -22.58 -16.73 -7.13
CA GLU A 175 -23.60 -16.25 -8.08
C GLU A 175 -24.66 -15.36 -7.42
N THR A 176 -24.79 -15.34 -6.09
CA THR A 176 -25.84 -14.57 -5.40
C THR A 176 -25.30 -13.67 -4.30
N TRP A 177 -24.63 -14.24 -3.29
CA TRP A 177 -24.17 -13.47 -2.13
C TRP A 177 -23.17 -12.38 -2.53
N LEU A 178 -22.23 -12.72 -3.42
CA LEU A 178 -21.17 -11.81 -3.86
C LEU A 178 -21.72 -10.66 -4.73
N PRO A 179 -22.45 -10.90 -5.84
CA PRO A 179 -23.03 -9.84 -6.66
C PRO A 179 -23.95 -8.89 -5.88
N ASN A 180 -24.71 -9.39 -4.91
CA ASN A 180 -25.62 -8.57 -4.09
C ASN A 180 -24.91 -7.61 -3.13
N ARG A 181 -23.60 -7.79 -2.89
CA ARG A 181 -22.83 -6.98 -1.94
C ARG A 181 -21.83 -6.05 -2.62
N ILE A 182 -21.39 -6.39 -3.83
CA ILE A 182 -20.45 -5.57 -4.62
C ILE A 182 -21.08 -4.21 -4.91
N LYS A 183 -20.27 -3.16 -4.77
CA LYS A 183 -20.54 -1.80 -5.24
C LYS A 183 -19.61 -1.44 -6.39
N SER A 184 -19.87 -0.33 -7.06
CA SER A 184 -19.07 0.13 -8.21
C SER A 184 -17.60 0.36 -7.90
N ASP A 185 -17.24 0.63 -6.65
CA ASP A 185 -15.88 0.89 -6.17
C ASP A 185 -15.25 -0.32 -5.43
N SER A 186 -15.98 -1.42 -5.27
CA SER A 186 -15.52 -2.59 -4.53
C SER A 186 -14.36 -3.29 -5.23
N LYS A 187 -13.27 -3.55 -4.50
CA LYS A 187 -12.30 -4.58 -4.85
C LYS A 187 -12.81 -5.93 -4.38
N VAL A 188 -12.70 -6.94 -5.23
CA VAL A 188 -13.13 -8.31 -4.93
C VAL A 188 -11.92 -9.22 -4.89
N VAL A 189 -11.78 -9.98 -3.82
CA VAL A 189 -10.77 -11.04 -3.68
C VAL A 189 -11.49 -12.38 -3.61
N ILE A 190 -11.14 -13.32 -4.48
CA ILE A 190 -11.59 -14.70 -4.39
C ILE A 190 -10.38 -15.57 -4.16
N TYR A 191 -10.39 -16.35 -3.08
CA TYR A 191 -9.36 -17.33 -2.75
C TYR A 191 -9.99 -18.71 -2.74
N TYR A 192 -9.36 -19.66 -3.43
CA TYR A 192 -9.74 -21.06 -3.45
C TYR A 192 -8.51 -21.92 -3.21
N TYR A 193 -8.62 -22.90 -2.30
CA TYR A 193 -7.66 -24.00 -2.20
C TYR A 193 -8.42 -25.30 -1.94
N GLY A 194 -8.21 -26.26 -2.84
CA GLY A 194 -8.77 -27.61 -2.81
C GLY A 194 -8.46 -28.31 -4.14
N HIS A 195 -9.13 -29.43 -4.40
CA HIS A 195 -9.07 -30.15 -5.66
C HIS A 195 -9.70 -29.36 -6.81
N GLY A 196 -9.02 -29.32 -7.93
CA GLY A 196 -9.58 -28.90 -9.21
C GLY A 196 -9.45 -30.05 -10.20
N ALA A 197 -10.40 -30.16 -11.13
CA ALA A 197 -10.37 -31.20 -12.13
C ALA A 197 -10.83 -30.64 -13.48
N PRO A 198 -10.14 -30.97 -14.59
CA PRO A 198 -10.65 -30.73 -15.92
C PRO A 198 -11.70 -31.77 -16.27
N GLU A 199 -12.76 -31.37 -16.96
CA GLU A 199 -13.66 -32.33 -17.60
C GLU A 199 -12.91 -33.00 -18.79
N PRO A 200 -12.91 -34.34 -18.90
CA PRO A 200 -12.08 -35.04 -19.88
C PRO A 200 -12.37 -34.78 -21.37
N LYS A 201 -13.62 -34.51 -21.76
CA LYS A 201 -14.04 -34.32 -23.16
C LYS A 201 -13.81 -32.89 -23.66
N THR A 202 -14.06 -31.91 -22.81
CA THR A 202 -14.09 -30.48 -23.12
C THR A 202 -12.82 -29.76 -22.68
N GLY A 203 -12.12 -30.30 -21.67
CA GLY A 203 -10.99 -29.65 -21.00
C GLY A 203 -11.41 -28.54 -20.04
N ASP A 204 -12.71 -28.41 -19.75
CA ASP A 204 -13.24 -27.33 -18.93
C ASP A 204 -12.82 -27.49 -17.47
N ALA A 205 -12.33 -26.40 -16.86
CA ALA A 205 -11.85 -26.44 -15.48
C ALA A 205 -13.00 -26.31 -14.48
N TYR A 206 -13.01 -27.22 -13.49
CA TYR A 206 -13.96 -27.21 -12.39
C TYR A 206 -13.24 -27.08 -11.05
N ILE A 207 -13.83 -26.31 -10.15
CA ILE A 207 -13.62 -26.46 -8.71
C ILE A 207 -14.38 -27.70 -8.26
N VAL A 208 -13.73 -28.59 -7.51
CA VAL A 208 -14.40 -29.74 -6.90
C VAL A 208 -14.90 -29.33 -5.51
N PRO A 209 -16.23 -29.28 -5.28
CA PRO A 209 -16.80 -28.96 -3.97
C PRO A 209 -16.62 -30.11 -2.97
N PHE A 210 -16.95 -29.87 -1.70
CA PHE A 210 -16.88 -30.89 -0.64
C PHE A 210 -17.63 -32.19 -0.97
N ASP A 211 -18.79 -32.05 -1.59
CA ASP A 211 -19.71 -33.09 -2.04
C ASP A 211 -19.56 -33.43 -3.54
N GLY A 212 -18.46 -32.98 -4.16
CA GLY A 212 -18.17 -33.21 -5.58
C GLY A 212 -17.67 -34.62 -5.88
N ASP A 213 -18.09 -35.16 -7.03
CA ASP A 213 -17.58 -36.40 -7.60
C ASP A 213 -16.80 -36.10 -8.90
N PRO A 214 -15.47 -36.33 -8.94
CA PRO A 214 -14.65 -36.11 -10.14
C PRO A 214 -15.08 -36.91 -11.38
N ASN A 215 -15.89 -37.97 -11.22
CA ASN A 215 -16.43 -38.72 -12.36
C ASN A 215 -17.67 -38.04 -12.97
N TYR A 216 -18.32 -37.12 -12.23
CA TYR A 216 -19.54 -36.42 -12.61
C TYR A 216 -19.40 -34.91 -12.41
N LEU A 217 -18.31 -34.33 -12.92
CA LEU A 217 -17.98 -32.91 -12.73
C LEU A 217 -19.01 -31.93 -13.32
N GLU A 218 -19.67 -32.31 -14.42
CA GLU A 218 -20.70 -31.47 -15.03
C GLU A 218 -21.88 -31.23 -14.08
N ASP A 219 -22.22 -32.21 -13.25
CA ASP A 219 -23.34 -32.17 -12.31
C ASP A 219 -22.92 -31.68 -10.91
N THR A 220 -21.78 -32.17 -10.44
CA THR A 220 -21.35 -32.02 -9.03
C THR A 220 -20.21 -31.02 -8.84
N GLY A 221 -19.56 -30.60 -9.92
CA GLY A 221 -18.51 -29.59 -9.91
C GLY A 221 -19.04 -28.17 -9.99
N TYR A 222 -18.18 -27.19 -9.68
CA TYR A 222 -18.43 -25.78 -9.97
C TYR A 222 -17.57 -25.33 -11.15
N SER A 223 -18.21 -25.08 -12.30
CA SER A 223 -17.53 -24.69 -13.55
C SER A 223 -16.93 -23.29 -13.45
N LEU A 224 -15.68 -23.14 -13.88
CA LEU A 224 -14.99 -21.85 -13.96
C LEU A 224 -15.28 -21.07 -15.26
N LYS A 225 -16.04 -21.64 -16.19
CA LYS A 225 -16.45 -20.97 -17.44
C LYS A 225 -17.72 -20.11 -17.33
N ARG A 226 -18.34 -20.07 -16.15
CA ARG A 226 -19.62 -19.37 -15.93
C ARG A 226 -19.50 -17.86 -15.98
#